data_AF-A0A3B8U533-F1
#
_entry.id   AF-A0A3B8U533-F1
#
_cell.length_a   1.000
_cell.length_b   1.000
_cell.length_c   1.000
_cell.angle_alpha   90.00
_cell.angle_beta   90.00
_cell.angle_gamma   90.00
#
_symmetry.space_group_name_H-M   'P 1'
#
loop_
_entity.id
_entity.type
_entity.pdbx_description
1 polymer ?
#
loop_
_entity_poly.entity_id
_entity_poly.type
_entity_poly.pdbx_seq_one_letter_code
_entity_poly.pdbx_strand_id
1 'polypeptide(L)'
;MFSNGNKILQQISETMGKHRDNYILIFDEIHIACQKNENVSLSEQLKVYLDHHRKEHFPYVIGITTEEEFFREIYVQNSALARRFKQISINNTTDEETLHVLESAFLRKAPDIILEQGALWALLQKTKDAFGEEAAQPTTSLKIFSECMTKLTDFQKTPLEDKVEEVQKRLQALSSRRVIGQAGNLLPYGKEDGIELLEEQLSVLENELAQQKNDLDALQQSSQQLATLKKMTYETVVRIQRIASEKLSRREETQVNSFLLQSHYLAPRLEKRIREEAAHLEVNICFNERLIDEVIKEELENERKAQEMIRKGKRQIEAREAI
;
A
#
# COMPACT_ATOMS: atom_id res chain seq x y z
N MET A 1 30.79 -40.24 -15.87
CA MET A 1 30.66 -39.36 -14.69
C MET A 1 29.39 -38.55 -14.88
N PHE A 2 28.27 -38.99 -14.31
CA PHE A 2 26.99 -38.26 -14.39
C PHE A 2 26.96 -37.21 -13.28
N SER A 3 26.98 -35.95 -13.69
CA SER A 3 26.87 -34.76 -12.86
C SER A 3 25.62 -34.83 -11.97
N ASN A 4 25.78 -34.43 -10.70
CA ASN A 4 24.73 -34.22 -9.70
C ASN A 4 23.81 -33.05 -10.08
N GLY A 5 23.16 -33.12 -11.25
CA GLY A 5 22.18 -32.14 -11.69
C GLY A 5 20.94 -32.17 -10.79
N ASN A 6 20.72 -31.09 -10.05
CA ASN A 6 19.58 -30.79 -9.16
C ASN A 6 18.40 -31.77 -9.24
N LYS A 7 18.24 -32.62 -8.23
CA LYS A 7 17.12 -33.58 -8.09
C LYS A 7 15.81 -32.92 -7.60
N ILE A 8 15.71 -31.60 -7.59
CA ILE A 8 14.62 -30.87 -6.93
C ILE A 8 13.26 -31.22 -7.56
N LEU A 9 13.14 -31.22 -8.90
CA LEU A 9 11.88 -31.59 -9.55
C LEU A 9 11.50 -33.06 -9.33
N GLN A 10 12.50 -33.94 -9.24
CA GLN A 10 12.28 -35.34 -8.92
C GLN A 10 11.80 -35.51 -7.48
N GLN A 11 12.44 -34.84 -6.51
CA GLN A 11 12.04 -34.84 -5.10
C GLN A 11 10.63 -34.28 -4.92
N ILE A 12 10.29 -33.19 -5.63
CA ILE A 12 8.93 -32.63 -5.64
C ILE A 12 7.95 -33.67 -6.20
N SER A 13 8.26 -34.28 -7.34
CA SER A 13 7.44 -35.32 -7.98
C SER A 13 7.23 -36.56 -7.09
N GLU A 14 8.28 -37.00 -6.40
CA GLU A 14 8.23 -38.13 -5.45
C GLU A 14 7.40 -37.77 -4.21
N THR A 15 7.58 -36.56 -3.67
CA THR A 15 6.85 -36.07 -2.49
C THR A 15 5.35 -35.96 -2.77
N MET A 16 4.96 -35.52 -3.97
CA MET A 16 3.55 -35.47 -4.36
C MET A 16 2.93 -36.87 -4.50
N GLY A 17 3.73 -37.89 -4.87
CA GLY A 17 3.31 -39.29 -4.92
C GLY A 17 1.99 -39.52 -5.66
N LYS A 18 1.02 -40.16 -5.00
CA LYS A 18 -0.32 -40.42 -5.55
C LYS A 18 -1.25 -39.20 -5.59
N HIS A 19 -0.83 -38.07 -5.01
CA HIS A 19 -1.64 -36.86 -4.88
C HIS A 19 -1.31 -35.80 -5.93
N ARG A 20 -0.55 -36.15 -6.98
CA ARG A 20 -0.12 -35.22 -8.03
C ARG A 20 -1.26 -34.41 -8.67
N ASP A 21 -2.44 -35.01 -8.81
CA ASP A 21 -3.62 -34.35 -9.38
C ASP A 21 -4.25 -33.30 -8.45
N ASN A 22 -3.84 -33.25 -7.18
CA ASN A 22 -4.30 -32.27 -6.20
C ASN A 22 -3.40 -31.02 -6.14
N TYR A 23 -2.34 -30.96 -6.95
CA TYR A 23 -1.37 -29.87 -6.92
C TYR A 23 -1.33 -29.11 -8.25
N ILE A 24 -1.13 -27.80 -8.13
CA ILE A 24 -0.74 -26.90 -9.23
C ILE A 24 0.57 -26.24 -8.82
N LEU A 25 1.58 -26.30 -9.68
CA LEU A 25 2.86 -25.63 -9.45
C LEU A 25 2.85 -24.26 -10.12
N ILE A 26 3.28 -23.23 -9.39
CA ILE A 26 3.37 -21.85 -9.88
C ILE A 26 4.84 -21.40 -9.84
N PHE A 27 5.32 -20.88 -10.96
CA PHE A 27 6.66 -20.28 -11.08
C PHE A 27 6.50 -18.80 -11.41
N ASP A 28 6.79 -17.91 -10.45
CA ASP A 28 6.56 -16.46 -10.55
C ASP A 28 7.49 -15.76 -11.58
N GLU A 29 8.66 -16.37 -11.83
CA GLU A 29 9.67 -15.90 -12.79
C GLU A 29 10.25 -17.11 -13.57
N ILE A 30 9.42 -17.75 -14.40
CA ILE A 30 9.81 -19.00 -15.09
C ILE A 30 11.03 -18.83 -16.00
N HIS A 31 11.32 -17.61 -16.47
CA HIS A 31 12.50 -17.33 -17.28
C HIS A 31 13.82 -17.58 -16.55
N ILE A 32 13.86 -17.47 -15.21
CA ILE A 32 15.07 -17.80 -14.41
C ILE A 32 15.45 -19.27 -14.58
N ALA A 33 14.47 -20.16 -14.73
CA ALA A 33 14.72 -21.57 -14.97
C ALA A 33 15.43 -21.85 -16.31
N CYS A 34 15.37 -20.88 -17.25
CA CYS A 34 15.98 -20.96 -18.58
C CYS A 34 17.34 -20.26 -18.67
N GLN A 35 17.71 -19.40 -17.71
CA GLN A 35 19.00 -18.71 -17.72
C GLN A 35 20.17 -19.70 -17.68
N LYS A 36 21.17 -19.47 -18.54
CA LYS A 36 22.40 -20.29 -18.60
C LYS A 36 23.32 -19.99 -17.42
N ASN A 37 23.14 -20.73 -16.33
CA ASN A 37 24.16 -20.88 -15.29
C ASN A 37 24.91 -22.21 -15.48
N GLU A 38 26.12 -22.32 -14.92
CA GLU A 38 27.11 -23.39 -15.16
C GLU A 38 26.64 -24.83 -14.88
N ASN A 39 25.41 -25.04 -14.40
CA ASN A 39 24.81 -26.35 -14.12
C ASN A 39 23.55 -26.58 -14.97
N VAL A 40 23.42 -27.81 -15.47
CA VAL A 40 22.28 -28.36 -16.25
C VAL A 40 20.98 -27.60 -15.97
N SER A 41 20.51 -26.86 -16.98
CA SER A 41 19.39 -25.94 -16.85
C SER A 41 18.16 -26.68 -16.32
N LEU A 42 17.56 -26.16 -15.24
CA LEU A 42 16.28 -26.60 -14.69
C LEU A 42 15.21 -26.75 -15.78
N SER A 43 15.30 -25.90 -16.82
CA SER A 43 14.47 -25.97 -18.02
C SER A 43 14.55 -27.31 -18.77
N GLU A 44 15.71 -27.96 -18.85
CA GLU A 44 15.85 -29.27 -19.51
C GLU A 44 15.13 -30.38 -18.74
N GLN A 45 15.20 -30.34 -17.41
CA GLN A 45 14.45 -31.27 -16.58
C GLN A 45 12.95 -31.01 -16.69
N LEU A 46 12.55 -29.74 -16.67
CA LEU A 46 11.15 -29.35 -16.74
C LEU A 46 10.48 -29.81 -18.04
N LYS A 47 11.16 -29.74 -19.20
CA LYS A 47 10.66 -30.29 -20.47
C LYS A 47 10.25 -31.76 -20.36
N VAL A 48 11.09 -32.53 -19.68
CA VAL A 48 10.94 -33.98 -19.56
C VAL A 48 9.72 -34.31 -18.71
N TYR A 49 9.42 -33.50 -17.69
CA TYR A 49 8.23 -33.64 -16.86
C TYR A 49 6.94 -33.11 -17.51
N LEU A 50 7.04 -32.06 -18.32
CA LEU A 50 5.89 -31.46 -19.04
C LEU A 50 5.49 -32.21 -20.32
N ASP A 51 6.17 -33.31 -20.65
CA ASP A 51 5.83 -34.11 -21.82
C ASP A 51 4.56 -34.96 -21.57
N HIS A 52 3.52 -34.69 -22.36
CA HIS A 52 2.20 -35.30 -22.25
C HIS A 52 2.19 -36.80 -22.58
N HIS A 53 3.27 -37.32 -23.17
CA HIS A 53 3.39 -38.74 -23.51
C HIS A 53 3.85 -39.63 -22.34
N ARG A 54 4.11 -39.06 -21.16
CA ARG A 54 4.50 -39.84 -19.98
C ARG A 54 3.28 -40.46 -19.30
N LYS A 55 3.41 -41.74 -18.94
CA LYS A 55 2.42 -42.49 -18.14
C LYS A 55 2.22 -41.87 -16.76
N GLU A 56 3.25 -41.26 -16.21
CA GLU A 56 3.20 -40.52 -14.95
C GLU A 56 2.87 -39.06 -15.23
N HIS A 57 1.65 -38.65 -14.90
CA HIS A 57 1.23 -37.26 -15.04
C HIS A 57 1.99 -36.40 -14.02
N PHE A 58 2.67 -35.37 -14.52
CA PHE A 58 3.21 -34.28 -13.71
C PHE A 58 2.06 -33.30 -13.43
N PRO A 59 2.01 -32.64 -12.25
CA PRO A 59 0.95 -31.67 -11.95
C PRO A 59 0.90 -30.54 -12.99
N TYR A 60 -0.25 -29.87 -13.07
CA TYR A 60 -0.38 -28.66 -13.87
C TYR A 60 0.62 -27.60 -13.41
N VAL A 61 1.22 -26.90 -14.37
CA VAL A 61 2.21 -25.85 -14.12
C VAL A 61 1.74 -24.54 -14.72
N ILE A 62 1.82 -23.48 -13.93
CA ILE A 62 1.63 -22.09 -14.36
C ILE A 62 2.98 -21.40 -14.26
N GLY A 63 3.49 -20.90 -15.38
CA GLY A 63 4.69 -20.07 -15.43
C GLY A 63 4.30 -18.61 -15.68
N ILE A 64 4.83 -17.70 -14.88
CA ILE A 64 4.63 -16.26 -14.98
C ILE A 64 5.97 -15.64 -15.39
N THR A 65 5.93 -14.73 -16.34
CA THR A 65 7.11 -14.02 -16.86
C THR A 65 6.64 -12.76 -17.61
N THR A 66 7.55 -11.81 -17.81
CA THR A 66 7.30 -10.69 -18.73
C THR A 66 7.39 -11.13 -20.19
N GLU A 67 6.77 -10.37 -21.10
CA GLU A 67 6.83 -10.62 -22.54
C GLU A 67 8.28 -10.58 -23.06
N GLU A 68 9.05 -9.58 -22.63
CA GLU A 68 10.45 -9.42 -23.00
C GLU A 68 11.30 -10.64 -22.62
N GLU A 69 11.15 -11.12 -21.39
CA GLU A 69 11.87 -12.29 -20.88
C GLU A 69 11.38 -13.59 -21.51
N PHE A 70 10.09 -13.69 -21.82
CA PHE A 70 9.57 -14.84 -22.55
C PHE A 70 10.28 -15.01 -23.89
N PHE A 71 10.41 -13.93 -24.68
CA PHE A 71 11.10 -14.02 -25.96
C PHE A 71 12.61 -14.19 -25.80
N ARG A 72 13.25 -13.41 -24.93
CA ARG A 72 14.71 -13.39 -24.75
C ARG A 72 15.26 -14.66 -24.12
N GLU A 73 14.64 -15.16 -23.06
CA GLU A 73 15.16 -16.25 -22.23
C GLU A 73 14.50 -17.59 -22.51
N ILE A 74 13.20 -17.61 -22.82
CA ILE A 74 12.46 -18.88 -22.99
C ILE A 74 12.39 -19.28 -24.46
N TYR A 75 11.91 -18.40 -25.34
CA TYR A 75 11.67 -18.75 -26.74
C TYR A 75 12.97 -18.94 -27.52
N VAL A 76 13.91 -17.98 -27.42
CA VAL A 76 15.19 -18.02 -28.15
C VAL A 76 16.12 -19.10 -27.60
N GLN A 77 16.27 -19.19 -26.27
CA GLN A 77 17.21 -20.14 -25.68
C GLN A 77 16.61 -21.54 -25.56
N ASN A 78 15.29 -21.66 -25.44
CA ASN A 78 14.62 -22.91 -25.15
C ASN A 78 13.23 -23.08 -25.80
N SER A 79 13.19 -23.01 -27.14
CA SER A 79 11.96 -23.17 -27.93
C SER A 79 11.17 -24.45 -27.63
N ALA A 80 11.84 -25.52 -27.19
CA ALA A 80 11.18 -26.77 -26.81
C ALA A 80 10.35 -26.63 -25.53
N LEU A 81 10.81 -25.84 -24.55
CA LEU A 81 10.04 -25.55 -23.34
C LEU A 81 8.84 -24.65 -23.67
N ALA A 82 9.05 -23.62 -24.50
CA ALA A 82 7.98 -22.70 -24.91
C ALA A 82 6.76 -23.44 -25.52
N ARG A 83 7.01 -24.49 -26.33
CA ARG A 83 5.94 -25.32 -26.93
C ARG A 83 5.12 -26.14 -25.93
N ARG A 84 5.60 -26.32 -24.69
CA ARG A 84 4.91 -27.09 -23.64
C ARG A 84 3.98 -26.22 -22.78
N PHE A 85 4.07 -24.89 -22.91
CA PHE A 85 3.18 -23.95 -22.25
C PHE A 85 2.17 -23.38 -23.23
N LYS A 86 0.95 -23.16 -22.75
CA LYS A 86 -0.03 -22.32 -23.45
C LYS A 86 0.24 -20.87 -23.04
N GLN A 87 0.61 -20.02 -24.00
CA GLN A 87 0.78 -18.60 -23.75
C GLN A 87 -0.58 -17.95 -23.52
N ILE A 88 -0.71 -17.22 -22.41
CA ILE A 88 -1.87 -16.40 -22.06
C ILE A 88 -1.32 -15.00 -21.81
N SER A 89 -1.69 -14.04 -22.66
CA SER A 89 -1.30 -12.65 -22.46
C SER A 89 -2.12 -12.05 -21.32
N ILE A 90 -1.45 -11.42 -20.36
CA ILE A 90 -2.08 -10.61 -19.33
C ILE A 90 -1.72 -9.17 -19.65
N ASN A 91 -2.71 -8.41 -20.10
CA ASN A 91 -2.53 -7.01 -20.45
C ASN A 91 -2.81 -6.14 -19.21
N ASN A 92 -2.38 -4.88 -19.27
CA ASN A 92 -2.77 -3.88 -18.28
C ASN A 92 -4.30 -3.79 -18.17
N THR A 93 -4.79 -3.54 -16.96
CA THR A 93 -6.21 -3.29 -16.73
C THR A 93 -6.67 -2.04 -17.47
N THR A 94 -7.92 -2.08 -17.95
CA THR A 94 -8.59 -0.88 -18.49
C THR A 94 -8.79 0.17 -17.39
N ASP A 95 -9.11 1.41 -17.78
CA ASP A 95 -9.35 2.51 -16.84
C ASP A 95 -10.50 2.19 -15.89
N GLU A 96 -11.57 1.59 -16.42
CA GLU A 96 -12.73 1.18 -15.64
C GLU A 96 -12.40 0.06 -14.65
N GLU A 97 -11.66 -0.97 -15.10
CA GLU A 97 -11.20 -2.05 -14.22
C GLU A 97 -10.25 -1.52 -13.13
N THR A 98 -9.33 -0.63 -13.49
CA THR A 98 -8.38 -0.02 -12.55
C THR A 98 -9.12 0.83 -11.51
N LEU A 99 -10.09 1.64 -11.96
CA LEU A 99 -10.94 2.42 -11.06
C LEU A 99 -11.71 1.51 -10.10
N HIS A 100 -12.29 0.41 -10.60
CA HIS A 100 -12.99 -0.55 -9.75
C HIS A 100 -12.08 -1.22 -8.71
N VAL A 101 -10.84 -1.53 -9.09
CA VAL A 101 -9.82 -2.05 -8.17
C VAL A 101 -9.47 -1.01 -7.10
N LEU A 102 -9.33 0.28 -7.48
CA LEU A 102 -9.05 1.37 -6.54
C LEU A 102 -10.22 1.62 -5.57
N GLU A 103 -11.46 1.64 -6.06
CA GLU A 103 -12.66 1.74 -5.22
C GLU A 103 -12.73 0.59 -4.20
N SER A 104 -12.50 -0.63 -4.68
CA SER A 104 -12.46 -1.83 -3.84
C SER A 104 -11.30 -1.82 -2.85
N ALA A 105 -10.14 -1.25 -3.22
CA ALA A 105 -9.02 -1.08 -2.32
C ALA A 105 -9.33 -0.03 -1.24
N PHE A 106 -9.94 1.09 -1.62
CA PHE A 106 -10.34 2.17 -0.72
C PHE A 106 -11.31 1.67 0.35
N LEU A 107 -12.40 1.00 -0.05
CA LEU A 107 -13.40 0.46 0.89
C LEU A 107 -12.82 -0.56 1.87
N ARG A 108 -11.74 -1.28 1.50
CA ARG A 108 -11.09 -2.28 2.36
C ARG A 108 -10.04 -1.68 3.28
N LYS A 109 -9.22 -0.76 2.77
CA LYS A 109 -8.05 -0.24 3.49
C LYS A 109 -8.36 1.01 4.31
N ALA A 110 -9.22 1.90 3.82
CA ALA A 110 -9.45 3.21 4.42
C ALA A 110 -10.91 3.70 4.28
N PRO A 111 -11.91 2.92 4.74
CA PRO A 111 -13.31 3.31 4.63
C PRO A 111 -13.67 4.55 5.49
N ASP A 112 -12.88 4.83 6.51
CA ASP A 112 -12.99 5.92 7.47
C ASP A 112 -12.46 7.26 6.93
N ILE A 113 -11.64 7.23 5.87
CA ILE A 113 -11.17 8.42 5.17
C ILE A 113 -12.28 9.01 4.29
N ILE A 114 -12.30 10.33 4.13
CA ILE A 114 -13.23 10.99 3.21
C ILE A 114 -12.63 10.99 1.81
N LEU A 115 -13.40 10.49 0.85
CA LEU A 115 -13.02 10.48 -0.56
C LEU A 115 -13.63 11.68 -1.28
N GLU A 116 -12.80 12.54 -1.87
CA GLU A 116 -13.31 13.61 -2.72
C GLU A 116 -13.84 13.06 -4.06
N GLN A 117 -14.91 13.68 -4.57
CA GLN A 117 -15.52 13.29 -5.81
C GLN A 117 -14.50 13.38 -6.96
N GLY A 118 -14.32 12.27 -7.68
CA GLY A 118 -13.37 12.19 -8.79
C GLY A 118 -11.91 12.00 -8.38
N ALA A 119 -11.57 11.93 -7.09
CA ALA A 119 -10.18 11.80 -6.66
C ALA A 119 -9.51 10.50 -7.13
N LEU A 120 -10.21 9.36 -7.14
CA LEU A 120 -9.66 8.10 -7.67
C LEU A 120 -9.46 8.15 -9.19
N TRP A 121 -10.32 8.87 -9.91
CA TRP A 121 -10.15 9.10 -11.34
C TRP A 121 -8.94 10.01 -11.60
N ALA A 122 -8.81 11.09 -10.84
CA ALA A 122 -7.65 11.98 -10.91
C ALA A 122 -6.35 11.24 -10.58
N LEU A 123 -6.36 10.35 -9.58
CA LEU A 123 -5.23 9.47 -9.27
C LEU A 123 -4.81 8.64 -10.49
N LEU A 124 -5.77 7.95 -11.12
CA LEU A 124 -5.49 7.14 -12.30
C LEU A 124 -4.85 7.98 -13.42
N GLN A 125 -5.49 9.10 -13.78
CA GLN A 125 -5.00 9.97 -14.86
C GLN A 125 -3.60 10.52 -14.56
N LYS A 126 -3.38 11.06 -13.35
CA LYS A 126 -2.07 11.59 -12.97
C LYS A 126 -0.98 10.52 -12.88
N THR A 127 -1.31 9.30 -12.47
CA THR A 127 -0.32 8.21 -12.52
C THR A 127 0.06 7.84 -13.94
N LYS A 128 -0.88 7.87 -14.89
CA LYS A 128 -0.56 7.67 -16.31
C LYS A 128 0.28 8.82 -16.88
N ASP A 129 -0.05 10.05 -16.55
CA ASP A 129 0.70 11.22 -16.99
C ASP A 129 2.14 11.23 -16.44
N ALA A 130 2.31 10.83 -15.18
CA ALA A 130 3.61 10.85 -14.50
C ALA A 130 4.52 9.67 -14.88
N PHE A 131 3.97 8.46 -14.97
CA PHE A 131 4.73 7.22 -15.18
C PHE A 131 4.61 6.63 -16.59
N GLY A 132 3.80 7.25 -17.46
CA GLY A 132 3.55 6.84 -18.83
C GLY A 132 2.33 5.92 -18.98
N GLU A 133 1.77 5.86 -20.20
CA GLU A 133 0.63 4.99 -20.52
C GLU A 133 0.95 3.49 -20.44
N GLU A 134 2.24 3.12 -20.57
CA GLU A 134 2.71 1.74 -20.47
C GLU A 134 2.96 1.28 -19.03
N ALA A 135 2.81 2.17 -18.04
CA ALA A 135 2.99 1.81 -16.64
C ALA A 135 2.07 0.65 -16.24
N ALA A 136 2.58 -0.29 -15.44
CA ALA A 136 1.85 -1.50 -15.07
C ALA A 136 0.63 -1.18 -14.18
N GLN A 137 -0.57 -1.23 -14.75
CA GLN A 137 -1.83 -1.03 -14.04
C GLN A 137 -2.49 -2.37 -13.70
N PRO A 138 -3.08 -2.52 -12.50
CA PRO A 138 -3.43 -1.48 -11.52
C PRO A 138 -2.34 -1.17 -10.47
N THR A 139 -1.17 -1.82 -10.59
CA THR A 139 -0.11 -1.79 -9.57
C THR A 139 0.41 -0.39 -9.29
N THR A 140 0.70 0.40 -10.32
CA THR A 140 1.22 1.77 -10.16
C THR A 140 0.24 2.67 -9.41
N SER A 141 -1.04 2.69 -9.81
CA SER A 141 -2.04 3.49 -9.09
C SER A 141 -2.26 2.99 -7.66
N LEU A 142 -2.21 1.68 -7.42
CA LEU A 142 -2.30 1.12 -6.06
C LEU A 142 -1.12 1.48 -5.16
N LYS A 143 0.09 1.59 -5.73
CA LYS A 143 1.28 2.05 -5.00
C LYS A 143 1.09 3.48 -4.52
N ILE A 144 0.78 4.41 -5.43
CA ILE A 144 0.55 5.82 -5.09
C ILE A 144 -0.64 5.97 -4.13
N PHE A 145 -1.71 5.21 -4.34
CA PHE A 145 -2.84 5.14 -3.41
C PHE A 145 -2.38 4.75 -2.00
N SER A 146 -1.56 3.70 -1.87
CA SER A 146 -1.06 3.24 -0.57
C SER A 146 -0.22 4.30 0.14
N GLU A 147 0.67 4.99 -0.59
CA GLU A 147 1.48 6.09 -0.03
C GLU A 147 0.62 7.26 0.44
N CYS A 148 -0.44 7.62 -0.31
CA CYS A 148 -1.40 8.63 0.13
C CYS A 148 -2.10 8.22 1.44
N MET A 149 -2.44 6.93 1.60
CA MET A 149 -3.05 6.44 2.84
C MET A 149 -2.08 6.54 4.01
N THR A 150 -0.82 6.15 3.81
CA THR A 150 0.24 6.27 4.83
C THR A 150 0.40 7.72 5.27
N LYS A 151 0.45 8.66 4.32
CA LYS A 151 0.51 10.09 4.66
C LYS A 151 -0.68 10.55 5.48
N LEU A 152 -1.90 10.19 5.09
CA LEU A 152 -3.10 10.57 5.84
C LEU A 152 -3.12 9.98 7.26
N THR A 153 -2.47 8.83 7.49
CA THR A 153 -2.31 8.27 8.84
C THR A 153 -1.20 8.94 9.64
N ASP A 154 -0.13 9.40 8.99
CA ASP A 154 1.04 10.00 9.67
C ASP A 154 0.76 11.43 10.19
N PHE A 155 -0.16 12.18 9.56
CA PHE A 155 -0.59 13.52 10.00
C PHE A 155 -1.43 13.54 11.30
N GLN A 156 -1.51 12.43 12.05
CA GLN A 156 -2.19 12.40 13.35
C GLN A 156 -1.32 12.89 14.52
N LYS A 157 -0.02 13.15 14.33
CA LYS A 157 0.80 13.86 15.32
C LYS A 157 0.54 15.36 15.24
N THR A 158 0.03 15.94 16.32
CA THR A 158 -0.32 17.37 16.31
C THR A 158 0.92 18.24 16.55
N PRO A 159 1.00 19.45 15.95
CA PRO A 159 2.08 20.42 16.23
C PRO A 159 2.22 20.79 17.71
N LEU A 160 1.18 20.52 18.51
CA LEU A 160 1.17 20.71 19.95
C LEU A 160 2.01 19.65 20.69
N GLU A 161 2.05 18.41 20.19
CA GLU A 161 2.92 17.36 20.73
C GLU A 161 4.40 17.74 20.62
N ASP A 162 4.81 18.30 19.47
CA ASP A 162 6.18 18.77 19.26
C ASP A 162 6.55 19.91 20.22
N LYS A 163 5.63 20.85 20.48
CA LYS A 163 5.83 21.95 21.44
C LYS A 163 5.91 21.44 22.88
N VAL A 164 5.07 20.49 23.27
CA VAL A 164 5.14 19.85 24.60
C VAL A 164 6.49 19.15 24.77
N GLU A 165 6.94 18.40 23.74
CA GLU A 165 8.23 17.72 23.78
C GLU A 165 9.42 18.71 23.85
N GLU A 166 9.35 19.83 23.13
CA GLU A 166 10.36 20.90 23.18
C GLU A 166 10.44 21.54 24.57
N VAL A 167 9.30 21.90 25.16
CA VAL A 167 9.26 22.53 26.49
C VAL A 167 9.68 21.53 27.57
N GLN A 168 9.29 20.25 27.47
CA GLN A 168 9.76 19.18 28.36
C GLN A 168 11.29 19.01 28.28
N LYS A 169 11.86 18.97 27.06
CA LYS A 169 13.32 18.93 26.86
C LYS A 169 14.02 20.14 27.47
N ARG A 170 13.43 21.33 27.34
CA ARG A 170 13.98 22.58 27.90
C ARG A 170 13.93 22.58 29.43
N LEU A 171 12.86 22.07 30.02
CA LEU A 171 12.72 21.92 31.46
C LEU A 171 13.68 20.85 32.02
N GLN A 172 13.87 19.76 31.30
CA GLN A 172 14.86 18.72 31.64
C GLN A 172 16.30 19.24 31.57
N ALA A 173 16.59 20.11 30.58
CA ALA A 173 17.91 20.76 30.47
C ALA A 173 18.16 21.79 31.60
N LEU A 174 17.13 22.53 32.03
CA LEU A 174 17.22 23.48 33.14
C LEU A 174 17.32 22.78 34.51
N SER A 175 16.53 21.73 34.72
CA SER A 175 16.56 20.92 35.95
C SER A 175 17.86 20.13 36.08
N SER A 176 18.39 19.54 35.01
CA SER A 176 19.72 18.91 35.02
C SER A 176 20.85 19.91 35.29
N ARG A 177 20.80 21.12 34.72
CA ARG A 177 21.74 22.21 35.07
C ARG A 177 21.64 22.64 36.53
N ARG A 178 20.43 22.64 37.12
CA ARG A 178 20.21 22.94 38.54
C ARG A 178 20.85 21.88 39.44
N VAL A 179 20.67 20.60 39.13
CA VAL A 179 21.26 19.47 39.88
C VAL A 179 22.78 19.47 39.79
N ILE A 180 23.34 19.77 38.61
CA ILE A 180 24.80 19.86 38.40
C ILE A 180 25.38 21.12 39.08
N GLY A 181 24.66 22.25 39.05
CA GLY A 181 25.08 23.51 39.69
C GLY A 181 25.06 23.45 41.23
N GLN A 182 24.17 22.65 41.83
CA GLN A 182 24.17 22.42 43.29
C GLN A 182 25.39 21.64 43.80
N ALA A 183 26.12 20.92 42.92
CA ALA A 183 27.35 20.23 43.27
C ALA A 183 28.61 21.13 43.24
N GLY A 184 28.49 22.37 42.73
CA GLY A 184 29.62 23.29 42.55
C GLY A 184 29.27 24.75 42.88
N ASN A 185 29.42 25.10 44.15
CA ASN A 185 29.43 26.45 44.73
C ASN A 185 28.10 27.23 44.88
N LEU A 186 27.96 27.72 46.12
CA LEU A 186 27.12 28.81 46.60
C LEU A 186 27.09 30.01 45.65
N LEU A 187 25.99 30.22 44.93
CA LEU A 187 25.58 31.54 44.44
C LEU A 187 24.11 31.77 44.78
N PRO A 188 23.77 32.87 45.49
CA PRO A 188 22.40 33.29 45.67
C PRO A 188 21.96 34.10 44.43
N TYR A 189 20.70 33.92 44.05
CA TYR A 189 19.94 34.68 43.03
C TYR A 189 20.18 34.38 41.54
N GLY A 190 19.12 33.86 40.92
CA GLY A 190 18.84 34.07 39.50
C GLY A 190 18.04 32.94 38.85
N LYS A 191 16.70 33.11 38.79
CA LYS A 191 15.70 32.38 37.97
C LYS A 191 15.01 31.14 38.60
N GLU A 192 14.47 31.26 39.80
CA GLU A 192 13.38 30.35 40.23
C GLU A 192 12.11 30.62 39.39
N ASP A 193 11.82 31.88 39.07
CA ASP A 193 10.71 32.31 38.20
C ASP A 193 10.68 31.67 36.81
N GLY A 194 11.84 31.25 36.28
CA GLY A 194 11.92 30.68 34.93
C GLY A 194 11.49 29.21 34.84
N ILE A 195 11.61 28.45 35.93
CA ILE A 195 11.18 27.04 35.98
C ILE A 195 9.68 26.99 36.30
N GLU A 196 9.23 27.74 37.31
CA GLU A 196 7.80 27.80 37.67
C GLU A 196 6.95 28.28 36.49
N LEU A 197 7.41 29.30 35.74
CA LEU A 197 6.70 29.79 34.55
C LEU A 197 6.70 28.77 33.38
N LEU A 198 7.74 27.92 33.28
CA LEU A 198 7.78 26.83 32.30
C LEU A 198 6.92 25.63 32.73
N GLU A 199 6.83 25.36 34.04
CA GLU A 199 5.93 24.34 34.61
C GLU A 199 4.46 24.76 34.45
N GLU A 200 4.14 26.03 34.66
CA GLU A 200 2.81 26.58 34.40
C GLU A 200 2.47 26.52 32.91
N GLN A 201 3.40 26.90 32.03
CA GLN A 201 3.24 26.76 30.58
C GLN A 201 3.07 25.28 30.15
N LEU A 202 3.82 24.35 30.73
CA LEU A 202 3.63 22.92 30.47
C LEU A 202 2.27 22.44 30.93
N SER A 203 1.83 22.83 32.13
CA SER A 203 0.51 22.44 32.64
C SER A 203 -0.62 22.92 31.72
N VAL A 204 -0.53 24.16 31.22
CA VAL A 204 -1.50 24.68 30.24
C VAL A 204 -1.43 23.89 28.93
N LEU A 205 -0.22 23.67 28.38
CA LEU A 205 -0.03 22.93 27.13
C LEU A 205 -0.43 21.46 27.24
N GLU A 206 -0.21 20.81 28.39
CA GLU A 206 -0.61 19.43 28.65
C GLU A 206 -2.14 19.30 28.75
N ASN A 207 -2.82 20.29 29.36
CA ASN A 207 -4.28 20.34 29.37
C ASN A 207 -4.86 20.59 27.97
N GLU A 208 -4.27 21.52 27.20
CA GLU A 208 -4.64 21.75 25.79
C GLU A 208 -4.41 20.50 24.94
N LEU A 209 -3.30 19.79 25.17
CA LEU A 209 -3.00 18.53 24.49
C LEU A 209 -4.00 17.43 24.85
N ALA A 210 -4.35 17.31 26.14
CA ALA A 210 -5.35 16.35 26.59
C ALA A 210 -6.73 16.63 25.94
N GLN A 211 -7.11 17.90 25.83
CA GLN A 211 -8.33 18.28 25.13
C GLN A 211 -8.26 17.96 23.64
N GLN A 212 -7.16 18.30 22.96
CA GLN A 212 -6.97 17.95 21.55
C GLN A 212 -6.99 16.43 21.31
N LYS A 213 -6.43 15.63 22.21
CA LYS A 213 -6.49 14.16 22.14
C LYS A 213 -7.91 13.63 22.26
N ASN A 214 -8.69 14.17 23.20
CA ASN A 214 -10.10 13.81 23.34
C ASN A 214 -10.91 14.18 22.07
N ASP A 215 -10.64 15.36 21.50
CA ASP A 215 -11.31 15.81 20.27
C ASP A 215 -10.89 14.95 19.06
N LEU A 216 -9.62 14.54 18.98
CA LEU A 216 -9.11 13.60 17.97
C LEU A 216 -9.77 12.22 18.10
N ASP A 217 -9.90 11.70 19.33
CA ASP A 217 -10.57 10.42 19.59
C ASP A 217 -12.04 10.48 19.18
N ALA A 218 -12.73 11.60 19.45
CA ALA A 218 -14.11 11.82 19.02
C ALA A 218 -14.24 11.89 17.48
N LEU A 219 -13.28 12.54 16.81
CA LEU A 219 -13.20 12.55 15.35
C LEU A 219 -13.00 11.13 14.80
N GLN A 220 -12.07 10.36 15.37
CA GLN A 220 -11.82 8.97 14.97
C GLN A 220 -13.07 8.09 15.14
N GLN A 221 -13.80 8.23 16.24
CA GLN A 221 -15.07 7.53 16.44
C GLN A 221 -16.10 7.90 15.36
N SER A 222 -16.21 9.19 15.01
CA SER A 222 -17.09 9.64 13.95
C SER A 222 -16.69 9.06 12.58
N SER A 223 -15.40 9.02 12.28
CA SER A 223 -14.86 8.40 11.05
C SER A 223 -15.13 6.88 11.00
N GLN A 224 -15.05 6.17 12.13
CA GLN A 224 -15.44 4.75 12.20
C GLN A 224 -16.94 4.54 11.99
N GLN A 225 -17.79 5.45 12.47
CA GLN A 225 -19.22 5.42 12.18
C GLN A 225 -19.48 5.62 10.68
N LEU A 226 -18.74 6.53 10.04
CA LEU A 226 -18.81 6.74 8.59
C LEU A 226 -18.39 5.49 7.82
N ALA A 227 -17.29 4.84 8.21
CA ALA A 227 -16.84 3.59 7.61
C ALA A 227 -17.92 2.50 7.69
N THR A 228 -18.55 2.36 8.86
CA THR A 228 -19.64 1.41 9.07
C THR A 228 -20.83 1.73 8.17
N LEU A 229 -21.21 3.01 8.08
CA LEU A 229 -22.31 3.47 7.24
C LEU A 229 -22.06 3.23 5.75
N LYS A 230 -20.84 3.50 5.26
CA LYS A 230 -20.43 3.21 3.87
C LYS A 230 -20.54 1.71 3.56
N LYS A 231 -20.08 0.85 4.47
CA LYS A 231 -20.21 -0.60 4.34
C LYS A 231 -21.67 -1.05 4.27
N MET A 232 -22.52 -0.55 5.17
CA MET A 232 -23.96 -0.84 5.17
C MET A 232 -24.64 -0.36 3.89
N THR A 233 -24.24 0.81 3.38
CA THR A 233 -24.75 1.37 2.13
C THR A 233 -24.39 0.47 0.96
N TYR A 234 -23.13 0.03 0.87
CA TYR A 234 -22.65 -0.91 -0.15
C TYR A 234 -23.42 -2.25 -0.10
N GLU A 235 -23.56 -2.85 1.07
CA GLU A 235 -24.34 -4.09 1.23
C GLU A 235 -25.81 -3.92 0.80
N THR A 236 -26.38 -2.73 1.03
CA THR A 236 -27.76 -2.42 0.62
C THR A 236 -27.85 -2.26 -0.90
N VAL A 237 -26.87 -1.61 -1.55
CA VAL A 237 -26.80 -1.51 -3.02
C VAL A 237 -26.76 -2.89 -3.66
N VAL A 238 -25.91 -3.79 -3.16
CA VAL A 238 -25.80 -5.17 -3.68
C VAL A 238 -27.13 -5.93 -3.57
N ARG A 239 -27.92 -5.67 -2.51
CA ARG A 239 -29.27 -6.26 -2.36
C ARG A 239 -30.26 -5.65 -3.34
N ILE A 240 -30.23 -4.33 -3.52
CA ILE A 240 -31.11 -3.61 -4.45
C ILE A 240 -30.85 -4.02 -5.90
N GLN A 241 -29.60 -4.20 -6.30
CA GLN A 241 -29.23 -4.63 -7.66
C GLN A 241 -29.85 -5.99 -8.05
N ARG A 242 -30.24 -6.82 -7.08
CA ARG A 242 -30.88 -8.12 -7.32
C ARG A 242 -32.39 -8.04 -7.50
N ILE A 243 -32.98 -6.86 -7.28
CA ILE A 243 -34.42 -6.64 -7.44
C ILE A 243 -34.68 -6.47 -8.93
N ALA A 244 -35.28 -7.50 -9.54
CA ALA A 244 -35.62 -7.52 -10.97
C ALA A 244 -37.09 -7.15 -11.25
N SER A 245 -37.90 -6.87 -10.22
CA SER A 245 -39.35 -6.71 -10.33
C SER A 245 -39.77 -5.25 -10.52
N GLU A 246 -40.74 -5.02 -11.41
CA GLU A 246 -41.38 -3.71 -11.62
C GLU A 246 -42.21 -3.25 -10.42
N LYS A 247 -42.57 -4.17 -9.52
CA LYS A 247 -43.24 -3.87 -8.24
C LYS A 247 -42.34 -4.29 -7.09
N LEU A 248 -42.05 -3.35 -6.21
CA LEU A 248 -41.31 -3.58 -4.99
C LEU A 248 -42.24 -4.21 -3.94
N SER A 249 -41.79 -5.28 -3.30
CA SER A 249 -42.39 -5.75 -2.06
C SER A 249 -42.10 -4.76 -0.93
N ARG A 250 -42.90 -4.79 0.14
CA ARG A 250 -42.67 -3.95 1.34
C ARG A 250 -41.26 -4.06 1.92
N ARG A 251 -40.63 -5.24 1.79
CA ARG A 251 -39.25 -5.49 2.24
C ARG A 251 -38.23 -4.78 1.33
N GLU A 252 -38.44 -4.82 0.02
CA GLU A 252 -37.62 -4.14 -0.98
C GLU A 252 -37.75 -2.62 -0.90
N GLU A 253 -38.98 -2.10 -0.71
CA GLU A 253 -39.21 -0.68 -0.42
C GLU A 253 -38.43 -0.22 0.81
N THR A 254 -38.43 -1.03 1.87
CA THR A 254 -37.66 -0.72 3.09
C THR A 254 -36.16 -0.67 2.81
N GLN A 255 -35.63 -1.56 1.96
CA GLN A 255 -34.22 -1.56 1.57
C GLN A 255 -33.85 -0.34 0.73
N VAL A 256 -34.68 0.01 -0.25
CA VAL A 256 -34.49 1.22 -1.08
C VAL A 256 -34.56 2.48 -0.22
N ASN A 257 -35.55 2.60 0.67
CA ASN A 257 -35.67 3.73 1.58
C ASN A 257 -34.47 3.83 2.54
N SER A 258 -33.98 2.69 3.07
CA SER A 258 -32.77 2.66 3.89
C SER A 258 -31.55 3.13 3.10
N PHE A 259 -31.38 2.68 1.86
CA PHE A 259 -30.29 3.15 1.00
C PHE A 259 -30.37 4.67 0.79
N LEU A 260 -31.54 5.19 0.41
CA LEU A 260 -31.73 6.63 0.17
C LEU A 260 -31.43 7.46 1.43
N LEU A 261 -31.89 7.01 2.60
CA LEU A 261 -31.59 7.68 3.87
C LEU A 261 -30.09 7.68 4.17
N GLN A 262 -29.42 6.54 3.95
CA GLN A 262 -27.99 6.40 4.20
C GLN A 262 -27.16 7.25 3.23
N SER A 263 -27.42 7.15 1.92
CA SER A 263 -26.61 7.75 0.86
C SER A 263 -26.86 9.25 0.69
N HIS A 264 -28.11 9.72 0.82
CA HIS A 264 -28.44 11.13 0.57
C HIS A 264 -28.56 11.98 1.84
N TYR A 265 -28.65 11.37 3.03
CA TYR A 265 -28.87 12.12 4.26
C TYR A 265 -27.81 11.85 5.33
N LEU A 266 -27.65 10.60 5.76
CA LEU A 266 -26.78 10.26 6.90
C LEU A 266 -25.30 10.41 6.54
N ALA A 267 -24.85 9.82 5.42
CA ALA A 267 -23.44 9.86 5.04
C ALA A 267 -22.97 11.28 4.72
N PRO A 268 -23.68 12.09 3.89
CA PRO A 268 -23.26 13.46 3.61
C PRO A 268 -23.23 14.35 4.85
N ARG A 269 -24.19 14.17 5.77
CA ARG A 269 -24.23 14.94 7.02
C ARG A 269 -23.07 14.57 7.94
N LEU A 270 -22.76 13.29 8.06
CA LEU A 270 -21.65 12.82 8.88
C LEU A 270 -20.30 13.24 8.28
N GLU A 271 -20.12 13.12 6.96
CA GLU A 271 -18.93 13.62 6.26
C GLU A 271 -18.74 15.12 6.46
N LYS A 272 -19.81 15.92 6.33
CA LYS A 272 -19.73 17.37 6.57
C LYS A 272 -19.25 17.67 7.99
N ARG A 273 -19.83 17.01 8.99
CA ARG A 273 -19.43 17.18 10.40
C ARG A 273 -17.97 16.80 10.62
N ILE A 274 -17.55 15.64 10.10
CA ILE A 274 -16.18 15.16 10.21
C ILE A 274 -15.21 16.15 9.55
N ARG A 275 -15.57 16.75 8.39
CA ARG A 275 -14.77 17.82 7.76
C ARG A 275 -14.65 19.07 8.61
N GLU A 276 -15.74 19.51 9.24
CA GLU A 276 -15.74 20.67 10.13
C GLU A 276 -14.86 20.44 11.37
N GLU A 277 -15.00 19.27 12.01
CA GLU A 277 -14.18 18.87 13.16
C GLU A 277 -12.69 18.73 12.78
N ALA A 278 -12.38 18.08 11.65
CA ALA A 278 -11.01 17.94 11.18
C ALA A 278 -10.37 19.27 10.78
N ALA A 279 -11.13 20.19 10.18
CA ALA A 279 -10.65 21.54 9.87
C ALA A 279 -10.33 22.33 11.15
N HIS A 280 -11.13 22.18 12.20
CA HIS A 280 -10.86 22.79 13.51
C HIS A 280 -9.59 22.22 14.17
N LEU A 281 -9.32 20.92 13.97
CA LEU A 281 -8.13 20.24 14.50
C LEU A 281 -6.90 20.34 13.57
N GLU A 282 -7.03 21.00 12.41
CA GLU A 282 -6.01 21.09 11.37
C GLU A 282 -5.51 19.72 10.86
N VAL A 283 -6.33 18.67 10.98
CA VAL A 283 -6.00 17.31 10.54
C VAL A 283 -6.47 17.09 9.11
N ASN A 284 -5.58 16.60 8.25
CA ASN A 284 -5.97 16.21 6.91
C ASN A 284 -6.55 14.80 6.89
N ILE A 285 -7.84 14.70 6.58
CA ILE A 285 -8.59 13.43 6.53
C ILE A 285 -9.21 13.17 5.14
N CYS A 286 -8.88 14.00 4.16
CA CYS A 286 -9.50 13.98 2.85
C CYS A 286 -8.51 13.47 1.81
N PHE A 287 -8.88 12.39 1.12
CA PHE A 287 -8.19 11.95 -0.08
C PHE A 287 -8.65 12.82 -1.25
N ASN A 288 -7.76 13.71 -1.70
CA ASN A 288 -8.01 14.74 -2.71
C ASN A 288 -6.90 14.81 -3.75
N GLU A 289 -7.14 15.59 -4.80
CA GLU A 289 -6.20 15.78 -5.91
C GLU A 289 -4.85 16.35 -5.46
N ARG A 290 -4.86 17.26 -4.48
CA ARG A 290 -3.64 17.90 -3.96
C ARG A 290 -2.70 16.90 -3.28
N LEU A 291 -3.26 15.99 -2.47
CA LEU A 291 -2.47 14.93 -1.82
C LEU A 291 -1.84 14.01 -2.87
N ILE A 292 -2.60 13.66 -3.91
CA ILE A 292 -2.11 12.85 -5.02
C ILE A 292 -0.92 13.52 -5.70
N ASP A 293 -1.04 14.81 -6.03
CA ASP A 293 0.05 15.58 -6.64
C ASP A 293 1.32 15.60 -5.77
N GLU A 294 1.15 15.78 -4.47
CA GLU A 294 2.25 15.79 -3.51
C GLU A 294 2.98 14.43 -3.48
N VAL A 295 2.23 13.33 -3.38
CA VAL A 295 2.80 11.98 -3.35
C VAL A 295 3.46 11.61 -4.66
N ILE A 296 2.85 11.93 -5.81
CA ILE A 296 3.47 11.67 -7.12
C ILE A 296 4.78 12.43 -7.26
N LYS A 297 4.82 13.71 -6.85
CA LYS A 297 6.03 14.51 -6.91
C LYS A 297 7.17 13.92 -6.08
N GLU A 298 6.86 13.47 -4.87
CA GLU A 298 7.84 12.82 -3.99
C GLU A 298 8.33 11.49 -4.57
N GLU A 299 7.43 10.69 -5.13
CA GLU A 299 7.80 9.41 -5.73
C GLU A 299 8.72 9.60 -6.94
N LEU A 300 8.44 10.57 -7.80
CA LEU A 300 9.31 10.94 -8.91
C LEU A 300 10.68 11.43 -8.43
N GLU A 301 10.74 12.17 -7.32
CA GLU A 301 12.01 12.60 -6.72
C GLU A 301 12.79 11.42 -6.14
N ASN A 302 12.11 10.45 -5.52
CA ASN A 302 12.69 9.23 -5.00
C ASN A 302 13.25 8.35 -6.12
N GLU A 303 12.51 8.17 -7.22
CA GLU A 303 12.99 7.45 -8.40
C GLU A 303 14.22 8.13 -9.01
N ARG A 304 14.25 9.46 -9.11
CA ARG A 304 15.41 10.20 -9.58
C ARG A 304 16.64 9.96 -8.69
N LYS A 305 16.47 10.03 -7.36
CA LYS A 305 17.54 9.75 -6.39
C LYS A 305 18.05 8.31 -6.52
N ALA A 306 17.15 7.34 -6.67
CA ALA A 306 17.50 5.95 -6.87
C ALA A 306 18.32 5.73 -8.16
N GLN A 307 17.89 6.34 -9.28
CA GLN A 307 18.64 6.28 -10.54
C GLN A 307 20.03 6.91 -10.45
N GLU A 308 20.17 8.05 -9.74
CA GLU A 308 21.47 8.65 -9.49
C GLU A 308 22.39 7.73 -8.66
N MET A 309 21.85 7.05 -7.64
CA MET A 309 22.60 6.08 -6.85
C MET A 309 23.05 4.88 -7.69
N ILE A 310 22.16 4.33 -8.53
CA ILE A 310 22.50 3.24 -9.46
C ILE A 310 23.61 3.68 -10.41
N ARG A 311 23.52 4.89 -10.98
CA ARG A 311 24.54 5.41 -11.91
C ARG A 311 25.89 5.62 -11.22
N LYS A 312 25.90 6.11 -9.97
CA LYS A 312 27.12 6.22 -9.16
C LYS A 312 27.72 4.83 -8.88
N GLY A 313 26.88 3.85 -8.54
CA GLY A 313 27.29 2.46 -8.33
C GLY A 313 27.91 1.83 -9.57
N LYS A 314 27.26 1.96 -10.74
CA LYS A 314 27.79 1.46 -12.02
C LYS A 314 29.17 2.03 -12.35
N ARG A 315 29.34 3.36 -12.20
CA ARG A 315 30.64 4.03 -12.40
C ARG A 315 31.73 3.53 -11.45
N GLN A 316 31.39 3.20 -10.20
CA GLN A 316 32.36 2.66 -9.24
C GLN A 316 32.79 1.23 -9.59
N ILE A 317 31.88 0.41 -10.12
CA ILE A 317 32.19 -0.94 -10.60
C ILE A 317 33.09 -0.86 -11.84
N GLU A 318 32.70 -0.06 -12.84
CA GLU A 318 33.50 0.16 -14.05
C GLU A 318 34.90 0.69 -13.73
N ALA A 319 35.04 1.60 -12.75
CA ALA A 319 36.34 2.11 -12.30
C ALA A 319 37.19 1.07 -11.56
N ARG A 320 36.57 0.09 -10.89
CA ARG A 320 37.29 -1.03 -10.25
C ARG A 320 37.73 -2.09 -11.25
N GLU A 321 36.93 -2.33 -12.29
CA GLU A 321 37.25 -3.29 -13.36
C GLU A 321 38.30 -2.77 -14.35
N ALA A 322 38.55 -1.45 -14.36
CA ALA A 322 39.57 -0.81 -15.19
C ALA A 322 40.99 -0.78 -14.58
N ILE A 323 41.17 -1.26 -13.33
CA ILE A 323 42.45 -1.36 -12.61
C ILE A 323 42.91 -2.82 -12.59
#